data_AF-A0A9P6R2L5-F1
#
_entry.id   AF-A0A9P6R2L5-F1
#
_cell.length_a   1.000
_cell.length_b   1.000
_cell.length_c   1.000
_cell.angle_alpha   90.00
_cell.angle_beta   90.00
_cell.angle_gamma   90.00
#
_symmetry.space_group_name_H-M   'P 1'
#
loop_
_entity.id
_entity.type
_entity.pdbx_description
1 polymer ?
#
loop_
_entity_poly.entity_id
_entity_poly.type
_entity_poly.pdbx_seq_one_letter_code
_entity_poly.pdbx_strand_id
1 'polypeptide(L)'
;MDPRMMALEKVPHAIDVRFSFAPYPNADLRAITVHLPEGALLLDAIRQARSEHHVPVYLEHALLSTAQTLIHTSRRTIVDEDTKHINAIVFAKNNAHSDQSHGTQNGTLSEQDREQDLQRSMITNYRNYTAQFYTQPDENLFPEAYHTLVHSPIPFLFDAILDLEREYAREVDALLSARDAELNGIQTKYASSFLFGGLAAGIRDYHCWSGPLRMEVAQATWNSQVDDLQSAQRLKYQEFILELYTLYKRRQLQVDHGVQSGDTSNGTALPDGKYMVAEAMRTIGARRSNTDSMPPPEQRSPSGQPSDENNLGSTQPTQQPPSSQSPKAEDVASQSSSQEQTEQSPADTATVAAVVIQEPPPTAGPPPKPPRREEQDVELNKLMKPILEMGFNVEQAKGALIIANRNF
;
A
#
# COMPACT_ATOMS: atom_id res chain seq x y z
N MET A 1 4.30 -3.87 -2.91
CA MET A 1 5.18 -2.91 -3.60
C MET A 1 4.55 -2.56 -4.93
N ASP A 2 4.56 -1.29 -5.31
CA ASP A 2 4.07 -0.82 -6.61
C ASP A 2 5.14 -1.07 -7.71
N PRO A 3 4.83 -1.74 -8.83
CA PRO A 3 5.74 -1.89 -9.97
C PRO A 3 6.33 -0.57 -10.48
N ARG A 4 5.61 0.56 -10.38
CA ARG A 4 6.11 1.90 -10.76
C ARG A 4 7.26 2.34 -9.85
N MET A 5 7.21 2.02 -8.56
CA MET A 5 8.32 2.27 -7.61
C MET A 5 9.53 1.35 -7.88
N MET A 6 9.29 0.11 -8.31
CA MET A 6 10.36 -0.86 -8.63
C MET A 6 11.17 -0.49 -9.88
N ALA A 7 10.62 0.35 -10.76
CA ALA A 7 11.25 0.76 -12.02
C ALA A 7 12.38 1.81 -11.85
N LEU A 8 12.31 2.64 -10.81
CA LEU A 8 13.15 3.84 -10.65
C LEU A 8 14.37 3.64 -9.74
N GLU A 9 14.55 2.44 -9.20
CA GLU A 9 15.65 2.14 -8.29
C GLU A 9 17.00 2.08 -9.04
N LYS A 10 17.98 2.84 -8.55
CA LYS A 10 19.37 2.79 -9.00
C LYS A 10 20.16 1.72 -8.26
N VAL A 11 20.97 0.98 -9.01
CA VAL A 11 21.87 -0.04 -8.47
C VAL A 11 23.00 0.66 -7.68
N PRO A 12 23.20 0.36 -6.38
CA PRO A 12 24.05 1.17 -5.49
C PRO A 12 25.56 0.89 -5.59
N HIS A 13 25.96 -0.18 -6.26
CA HIS A 13 27.33 -0.64 -6.55
C HIS A 13 27.22 -1.75 -7.61
N ALA A 14 28.30 -2.16 -8.26
CA ALA A 14 28.22 -3.23 -9.25
C ALA A 14 27.80 -4.59 -8.63
N ILE A 15 26.81 -5.28 -9.22
CA ILE A 15 26.28 -6.58 -8.76
C ILE A 15 26.12 -7.55 -9.93
N ASP A 16 26.56 -8.79 -9.78
CA ASP A 16 26.30 -9.88 -10.73
C ASP A 16 25.10 -10.73 -10.29
N VAL A 17 23.98 -10.62 -11.01
CA VAL A 17 22.76 -11.39 -10.73
C VAL A 17 22.78 -12.69 -11.54
N ARG A 18 23.16 -13.80 -10.89
CA ARG A 18 23.04 -15.13 -11.48
C ARG A 18 21.61 -15.64 -11.36
N PHE A 19 20.93 -15.84 -12.48
CA PHE A 19 19.55 -16.31 -12.56
C PHE A 19 19.47 -17.62 -13.35
N SER A 20 18.68 -18.57 -12.86
CA SER A 20 18.53 -19.91 -13.47
C SER A 20 17.07 -20.19 -13.77
N PHE A 21 16.74 -20.54 -15.01
CA PHE A 21 15.37 -20.82 -15.44
C PHE A 21 15.28 -21.98 -16.43
N ALA A 22 14.18 -22.74 -16.37
CA ALA A 22 13.81 -23.66 -17.43
C ALA A 22 13.09 -22.85 -18.53
N PRO A 23 13.55 -22.86 -19.80
CA PRO A 23 12.87 -22.14 -20.88
C PRO A 23 11.53 -22.78 -21.28
N TYR A 24 11.36 -24.07 -21.00
CA TYR A 24 10.14 -24.85 -21.24
C TYR A 24 9.95 -25.88 -20.11
N PRO A 25 8.72 -26.38 -19.87
CA PRO A 25 8.51 -27.53 -18.99
C PRO A 25 9.37 -28.72 -19.42
N ASN A 26 10.07 -29.34 -18.47
CA ASN A 26 11.01 -30.45 -18.68
C ASN A 26 12.30 -30.11 -19.48
N ALA A 27 12.61 -28.84 -19.72
CA ALA A 27 13.92 -28.43 -20.23
C ALA A 27 14.94 -28.22 -19.10
N ASP A 28 16.22 -28.43 -19.38
CA ASP A 28 17.32 -28.17 -18.45
C ASP A 28 17.35 -26.70 -17.99
N LEU A 29 17.83 -26.46 -16.76
CA LEU A 29 17.98 -25.13 -16.20
C LEU A 29 19.09 -24.35 -16.91
N ARG A 30 18.70 -23.36 -17.71
CA ARG A 30 19.61 -22.39 -18.30
C ARG A 30 19.97 -21.32 -17.26
N ALA A 31 21.24 -21.26 -16.89
CA ALA A 31 21.78 -20.17 -16.09
C ALA A 31 22.23 -19.00 -16.99
N ILE A 32 21.96 -17.78 -16.53
CA ILE A 32 22.47 -16.52 -17.08
C ILE A 32 23.08 -15.70 -15.93
N THR A 33 24.02 -14.80 -16.26
CA THR A 33 24.59 -13.84 -15.30
C THR A 33 24.36 -12.45 -15.84
N VAL A 34 23.53 -11.66 -15.16
CA VAL A 34 23.22 -10.28 -15.52
C VAL A 34 24.12 -9.36 -14.73
N HIS A 35 25.05 -8.68 -15.41
CA HIS A 35 25.89 -7.66 -14.81
C HIS A 35 25.09 -6.35 -14.64
N LEU A 36 24.94 -5.90 -13.40
CA LEU A 36 24.28 -4.64 -13.05
C LEU A 36 25.34 -3.61 -12.66
N PRO A 37 25.72 -2.67 -13.54
CA PRO A 37 26.71 -1.64 -13.22
C PRO A 37 26.14 -0.59 -12.24
N GLU A 38 27.03 0.02 -11.47
CA GLU A 38 26.69 1.06 -10.49
C GLU A 38 25.98 2.27 -11.12
N GLY A 39 24.97 2.79 -10.44
CA GLY A 39 24.21 3.98 -10.85
C GLY A 39 23.18 3.76 -11.96
N ALA A 40 23.19 2.60 -12.63
CA ALA A 40 22.20 2.25 -13.65
C ALA A 40 20.79 2.08 -13.05
N LEU A 41 19.76 2.33 -13.87
CA LEU A 41 18.38 1.98 -13.52
C LEU A 41 18.19 0.48 -13.64
N LEU A 42 17.66 -0.14 -12.59
CA LEU A 42 17.51 -1.59 -12.51
C LEU A 42 16.70 -2.17 -13.67
N LEU A 43 15.60 -1.50 -14.04
CA LEU A 43 14.70 -1.95 -15.10
C LEU A 43 15.36 -1.93 -16.49
N ASP A 44 16.23 -0.97 -16.78
CA ASP A 44 16.86 -0.83 -18.09
C ASP A 44 17.98 -1.87 -18.28
N ALA A 45 18.82 -2.09 -17.26
CA ALA A 45 19.83 -3.14 -17.28
C ALA A 45 19.19 -4.54 -17.42
N ILE A 46 18.04 -4.76 -16.77
CA ILE A 46 17.25 -5.99 -16.90
C ILE A 46 16.66 -6.14 -18.31
N ARG A 47 16.12 -5.07 -18.91
CA ARG A 47 15.60 -5.10 -20.28
C ARG A 47 16.70 -5.32 -21.32
N GLN A 48 17.89 -4.77 -21.11
CA GLN A 48 19.08 -5.04 -21.91
C GLN A 48 19.44 -6.53 -21.85
N ALA A 49 19.63 -7.11 -20.65
CA ALA A 49 19.96 -8.52 -20.49
C ALA A 49 18.86 -9.47 -21.00
N ARG A 50 17.58 -9.10 -20.86
CA ARG A 50 16.44 -9.80 -21.47
C ARG A 50 16.58 -9.88 -22.99
N SER A 51 17.01 -8.79 -23.64
CA SER A 51 17.24 -8.75 -25.09
C SER A 51 18.48 -9.56 -25.52
N GLU A 52 19.57 -9.45 -24.76
CA GLU A 52 20.87 -10.08 -25.06
C GLU A 52 20.85 -11.60 -24.90
N HIS A 53 20.18 -12.11 -23.86
CA HIS A 53 20.14 -13.55 -23.58
C HIS A 53 18.86 -14.23 -24.11
N HIS A 54 17.97 -13.47 -24.73
CA HIS A 54 16.63 -13.89 -25.19
C HIS A 54 15.80 -14.52 -24.06
N VAL A 55 15.65 -13.79 -22.94
CA VAL A 55 14.84 -14.23 -21.79
C VAL A 55 13.36 -13.97 -22.08
N PRO A 56 12.46 -14.96 -21.92
CA PRO A 56 11.02 -14.76 -22.11
C PRO A 56 10.44 -13.66 -21.19
N VAL A 57 9.53 -12.84 -21.73
CA VAL A 57 8.97 -11.66 -21.05
C VAL A 57 8.27 -12.01 -19.73
N TYR A 58 7.66 -13.20 -19.63
CA TYR A 58 7.01 -13.66 -18.38
C TYR A 58 7.98 -13.87 -17.21
N LEU A 59 9.30 -13.89 -17.44
CA LEU A 59 10.32 -13.96 -16.39
C LEU A 59 10.85 -12.58 -15.94
N GLU A 60 10.46 -11.48 -16.59
CA GLU A 60 10.94 -10.13 -16.27
C GLU A 60 10.67 -9.75 -14.80
N HIS A 61 9.49 -10.08 -14.29
CA HIS A 61 9.12 -9.86 -12.88
C HIS A 61 9.92 -10.74 -11.91
N ALA A 62 10.23 -11.99 -12.28
CA ALA A 62 11.05 -12.89 -11.46
C ALA A 62 12.51 -12.42 -11.39
N LEU A 63 13.04 -11.92 -12.51
CA LEU A 63 14.39 -11.37 -12.60
C LEU A 63 14.51 -10.05 -11.81
N LEU A 64 13.53 -9.15 -11.94
CA LEU A 64 13.39 -7.91 -11.14
C LEU A 64 13.39 -8.23 -9.64
N SER A 65 12.50 -9.10 -9.18
CA SER A 65 12.37 -9.47 -7.78
C SER A 65 13.65 -10.11 -7.21
N THR A 66 14.34 -10.95 -8.01
CA THR A 66 15.64 -11.54 -7.63
C THR A 66 16.71 -10.45 -7.47
N ALA A 67 16.82 -9.55 -8.44
CA ALA A 67 17.82 -8.49 -8.43
C ALA A 67 17.60 -7.48 -7.28
N GLN A 68 16.34 -7.10 -7.00
CA GLN A 68 16.00 -6.27 -5.83
C GLN A 68 16.37 -6.96 -4.52
N THR A 69 16.09 -8.26 -4.40
CA THR A 69 16.46 -9.05 -3.20
C THR A 69 17.97 -9.03 -2.96
N LEU A 70 18.77 -9.12 -4.03
CA LEU A 70 20.23 -9.01 -3.96
C LEU A 70 20.69 -7.58 -3.61
N ILE A 71 20.10 -6.54 -4.21
CA ILE A 71 20.37 -5.12 -3.87
C ILE A 71 20.07 -4.84 -2.38
N HIS A 72 18.91 -5.27 -1.87
CA HIS A 72 18.56 -5.11 -0.46
C HIS A 72 19.47 -5.90 0.48
N THR A 73 19.84 -7.13 0.11
CA THR A 73 20.78 -7.95 0.90
C THR A 73 22.16 -7.30 0.94
N SER A 74 22.67 -6.83 -0.20
CA SER A 74 23.99 -6.19 -0.28
C SER A 74 24.05 -4.85 0.47
N ARG A 75 22.98 -4.04 0.41
CA ARG A 75 22.86 -2.84 1.25
C ARG A 75 22.86 -3.18 2.75
N ARG A 76 22.20 -4.27 3.17
CA ARG A 76 22.24 -4.73 4.57
C ARG A 76 23.65 -5.15 5.00
N THR A 77 24.36 -5.93 4.19
CA THR A 77 25.73 -6.34 4.53
C THR A 77 26.70 -5.16 4.64
N ILE A 78 26.57 -4.14 3.79
CA ILE A 78 27.37 -2.90 3.90
C ILE A 78 27.05 -2.17 5.22
N VAL A 79 25.77 -1.96 5.54
CA VAL A 79 25.36 -1.31 6.80
C VAL A 79 25.82 -2.11 8.03
N ASP A 80 25.79 -3.44 7.97
CA ASP A 80 26.29 -4.31 9.04
C ASP A 80 27.83 -4.20 9.19
N GLU A 81 28.59 -4.03 8.10
CA GLU A 81 30.04 -3.84 8.15
C GLU A 81 30.44 -2.45 8.64
N ASP A 82 29.79 -1.39 8.15
CA ASP A 82 29.94 -0.03 8.68
C ASP A 82 29.62 0.03 10.17
N THR A 83 28.53 -0.63 10.60
CA THR A 83 28.14 -0.71 12.02
C THR A 83 29.19 -1.45 12.86
N LYS A 84 29.75 -2.56 12.36
CA LYS A 84 30.88 -3.26 13.03
C LYS A 84 32.11 -2.36 13.11
N HIS A 85 32.43 -1.62 12.06
CA HIS A 85 33.60 -0.73 12.00
C HIS A 85 33.47 0.46 12.96
N ILE A 86 32.32 1.13 12.97
CA ILE A 86 32.00 2.21 13.92
C ILE A 86 32.07 1.71 15.37
N ASN A 87 31.46 0.57 15.66
CA ASN A 87 31.53 -0.04 16.99
C ASN A 87 32.98 -0.34 17.40
N ALA A 88 33.79 -0.93 16.52
CA ALA A 88 35.20 -1.21 16.79
C ALA A 88 36.00 0.07 17.13
N ILE A 89 35.77 1.17 16.40
CA ILE A 89 36.39 2.48 16.68
C ILE A 89 35.94 3.02 18.05
N VAL A 90 34.65 2.93 18.39
CA VAL A 90 34.11 3.41 19.67
C VAL A 90 34.70 2.61 20.85
N PHE A 91 34.74 1.28 20.76
CA PHE A 91 35.35 0.44 21.81
C PHE A 91 36.86 0.68 21.95
N ALA A 92 37.60 0.81 20.83
CA ALA A 92 39.03 1.11 20.87
C ALA A 92 39.31 2.49 21.52
N LYS A 93 38.50 3.51 21.20
CA LYS A 93 38.65 4.86 21.77
C LYS A 93 38.34 4.90 23.27
N ASN A 94 37.32 4.17 23.73
CA ASN A 94 36.95 4.15 25.14
C ASN A 94 38.01 3.47 26.03
N ASN A 95 38.63 2.37 25.56
CA ASN A 95 39.77 1.75 26.26
C ASN A 95 41.02 2.65 26.29
N ALA A 96 41.15 3.63 25.38
CA ALA A 96 42.30 4.52 25.31
C ALA A 96 42.19 5.78 26.21
N HIS A 97 41.18 5.87 27.09
CA HIS A 97 40.98 7.01 28.00
C HIS A 97 40.84 6.63 29.49
N SER A 98 40.96 5.36 29.87
CA SER A 98 40.85 4.93 31.28
C SER A 98 42.06 5.32 32.15
N ASP A 99 43.24 5.50 31.56
CA ASP A 99 44.51 5.62 32.29
C ASP A 99 44.87 7.06 32.76
N GLN A 100 44.02 8.07 32.51
CA GLN A 100 44.29 9.46 32.93
C GLN A 100 43.08 10.18 33.53
N SER A 101 42.76 9.89 34.80
CA SER A 101 42.21 10.92 35.69
C SER A 101 42.64 10.73 37.14
N HIS A 102 43.62 11.52 37.59
CA HIS A 102 43.95 11.63 39.01
C HIS A 102 43.02 12.67 39.68
N GLY A 103 42.33 12.20 40.72
CA GLY A 103 41.44 12.89 41.65
C GLY A 103 41.32 14.43 41.63
N THR A 104 40.07 14.89 41.66
CA THR A 104 39.68 16.07 42.46
C THR A 104 38.39 15.74 43.19
N GLN A 105 38.43 15.66 44.52
CA GLN A 105 37.24 15.51 45.35
C GLN A 105 36.59 16.87 45.56
N ASN A 106 35.26 16.96 45.38
CA ASN A 106 34.29 17.77 46.14
C ASN A 106 32.98 17.90 45.34
N GLY A 107 31.89 17.29 45.82
CA GLY A 107 30.60 17.34 45.11
C GLY A 107 29.62 16.23 45.50
N THR A 108 29.41 15.96 46.78
CA THR A 108 28.54 14.89 47.31
C THR A 108 27.03 15.18 47.21
N LEU A 109 26.62 15.98 46.22
CA LEU A 109 25.24 16.27 45.85
C LEU A 109 25.15 16.20 44.31
N SER A 110 24.04 15.66 43.80
CA SER A 110 23.76 15.49 42.37
C SER A 110 24.45 14.33 41.63
N GLU A 111 25.08 13.39 42.35
CA GLU A 111 25.51 12.11 41.76
C GLU A 111 24.29 11.24 41.38
N GLN A 112 23.27 11.22 42.25
CA GLN A 112 21.99 10.53 42.00
C GLN A 112 21.13 11.19 40.91
N ASP A 113 21.23 12.51 40.71
CA ASP A 113 20.53 13.20 39.62
C ASP A 113 21.20 12.89 38.28
N ARG A 114 22.54 12.88 38.24
CA ARG A 114 23.32 12.45 37.07
C ARG A 114 22.98 11.03 36.64
N GLU A 115 22.80 10.12 37.60
CA GLU A 115 22.36 8.76 37.28
C GLU A 115 20.92 8.73 36.74
N GLN A 116 19.98 9.50 37.34
CA GLN A 116 18.62 9.61 36.82
C GLN A 116 18.55 10.21 35.41
N ASP A 117 19.33 11.26 35.12
CA ASP A 117 19.35 11.88 33.79
C ASP A 117 20.05 10.99 32.75
N LEU A 118 21.08 10.22 33.15
CA LEU A 118 21.65 9.17 32.32
C LEU A 118 20.62 8.06 32.02
N GLN A 119 19.86 7.59 33.01
CA GLN A 119 18.79 6.61 32.83
C GLN A 119 17.66 7.16 31.94
N ARG A 120 17.21 8.40 32.13
CA ARG A 120 16.22 9.08 31.28
C ARG A 120 16.71 9.22 29.84
N SER A 121 17.96 9.62 29.64
CA SER A 121 18.61 9.70 28.32
C SER A 121 18.67 8.32 27.65
N MET A 122 19.08 7.29 28.38
CA MET A 122 19.15 5.92 27.87
C MET A 122 17.77 5.35 27.51
N ILE A 123 16.74 5.58 28.34
CA ILE A 123 15.34 5.19 28.05
C ILE A 123 14.80 5.95 26.84
N THR A 124 15.10 7.24 26.72
CA THR A 124 14.65 8.07 25.59
C THR A 124 15.32 7.66 24.28
N ASN A 125 16.64 7.42 24.30
CA ASN A 125 17.37 6.90 23.15
C ASN A 125 16.90 5.49 22.78
N TYR A 126 16.66 4.61 23.76
CA TYR A 126 16.11 3.28 23.50
C TYR A 126 14.71 3.35 22.87
N ARG A 127 13.82 4.23 23.36
CA ARG A 127 12.49 4.47 22.76
C ARG A 127 12.58 5.03 21.34
N ASN A 128 13.43 6.03 21.12
CA ASN A 128 13.60 6.66 19.80
C ASN A 128 14.25 5.70 18.78
N TYR A 129 15.18 4.84 19.23
CA TYR A 129 15.78 3.78 18.42
C TYR A 129 14.75 2.69 18.13
N THR A 130 14.13 2.11 19.16
CA THR A 130 13.12 1.05 18.98
C THR A 130 11.93 1.51 18.13
N ALA A 131 11.46 2.76 18.24
CA ALA A 131 10.41 3.30 17.38
C ALA A 131 10.75 3.29 15.86
N GLN A 132 12.04 3.29 15.48
CA GLN A 132 12.47 3.15 14.08
C GLN A 132 12.40 1.70 13.59
N PHE A 133 12.48 0.73 14.51
CA PHE A 133 12.36 -0.71 14.23
C PHE A 133 10.96 -1.27 14.58
N TYR A 134 10.15 -0.51 15.32
CA TYR A 134 8.75 -0.80 15.62
C TYR A 134 7.85 -0.47 14.43
N THR A 135 8.31 -0.87 13.24
CA THR A 135 7.49 -1.06 12.05
C THR A 135 6.63 -2.33 12.23
N GLN A 136 5.86 -2.38 13.33
CA GLN A 136 4.57 -3.04 13.26
C GLN A 136 3.85 -2.34 12.11
N PRO A 137 3.58 -3.02 10.98
CA PRO A 137 2.97 -2.37 9.84
C PRO A 137 1.62 -1.86 10.32
N ASP A 138 1.35 -0.55 10.15
CA ASP A 138 0.09 0.09 10.58
C ASP A 138 -1.06 -0.84 10.19
N GLU A 139 -1.67 -1.46 11.21
CA GLU A 139 -2.56 -2.59 10.96
C GLU A 139 -3.67 -2.08 10.06
N ASN A 140 -3.85 -2.73 8.91
CA ASN A 140 -4.74 -2.21 7.87
C ASN A 140 -6.15 -2.12 8.45
N LEU A 141 -6.55 -0.95 8.96
CA LEU A 141 -7.82 -0.77 9.66
C LEU A 141 -9.02 -0.93 8.71
N PHE A 142 -8.78 -0.92 7.40
CA PHE A 142 -9.82 -0.92 6.37
C PHE A 142 -10.73 -2.17 6.39
N PRO A 143 -10.24 -3.43 6.46
CA PRO A 143 -11.14 -4.59 6.56
C PRO A 143 -11.89 -4.65 7.90
N GLU A 144 -11.28 -4.22 9.02
CA GLU A 144 -11.97 -4.11 10.31
C GLU A 144 -13.10 -3.06 10.26
N ALA A 145 -12.78 -1.88 9.71
CA ALA A 145 -13.71 -0.76 9.51
C ALA A 145 -14.87 -1.16 8.61
N TYR A 146 -14.57 -1.71 7.42
CA TYR A 146 -15.57 -2.17 6.46
C TYR A 146 -16.46 -3.27 7.05
N HIS A 147 -15.87 -4.31 7.64
CA HIS A 147 -16.62 -5.39 8.26
C HIS A 147 -17.54 -4.89 9.37
N THR A 148 -17.08 -3.95 10.20
CA THR A 148 -17.88 -3.40 11.32
C THR A 148 -18.98 -2.45 10.84
N LEU A 149 -18.76 -1.70 9.75
CA LEU A 149 -19.77 -0.82 9.15
C LEU A 149 -20.85 -1.61 8.40
N VAL A 150 -20.48 -2.66 7.65
CA VAL A 150 -21.42 -3.55 6.94
C VAL A 150 -22.32 -4.31 7.92
N HIS A 151 -21.78 -4.78 9.04
CA HIS A 151 -22.55 -5.45 10.10
C HIS A 151 -23.09 -4.49 11.17
N SER A 152 -23.13 -3.18 10.88
CA SER A 152 -23.63 -2.18 11.82
C SER A 152 -25.14 -2.30 12.04
N PRO A 153 -25.67 -2.11 13.27
CA PRO A 153 -27.10 -2.05 13.54
C PRO A 153 -27.80 -0.79 13.00
N ILE A 154 -27.12 0.01 12.17
CA ILE A 154 -27.62 1.25 11.55
C ILE A 154 -27.65 1.02 10.02
N PRO A 155 -28.78 0.53 9.44
CA PRO A 155 -28.81 0.09 8.04
C PRO A 155 -28.37 1.14 7.01
N PHE A 156 -28.68 2.41 7.29
CA PHE A 156 -28.30 3.54 6.43
C PHE A 156 -26.78 3.66 6.19
N LEU A 157 -25.93 3.16 7.10
CA LEU A 157 -24.48 3.16 6.87
C LEU A 157 -24.10 2.20 5.74
N PHE A 158 -24.74 1.03 5.66
CA PHE A 158 -24.55 0.07 4.58
C PHE A 158 -25.17 0.57 3.26
N ASP A 159 -26.37 1.14 3.31
CA ASP A 159 -27.02 1.75 2.13
C ASP A 159 -26.12 2.82 1.49
N ALA A 160 -25.54 3.71 2.30
CA ALA A 160 -24.64 4.77 1.84
C ALA A 160 -23.31 4.26 1.27
N ILE A 161 -22.80 3.11 1.74
CA ILE A 161 -21.63 2.44 1.18
C ILE A 161 -21.97 1.86 -0.20
N LEU A 162 -23.10 1.15 -0.32
CA LEU A 162 -23.56 0.60 -1.59
C LEU A 162 -23.86 1.68 -2.64
N ASP A 163 -24.45 2.81 -2.25
CA ASP A 163 -24.74 3.90 -3.20
C ASP A 163 -23.47 4.58 -3.72
N LEU A 164 -22.41 4.66 -2.89
CA LEU A 164 -21.08 5.12 -3.31
C LEU A 164 -20.40 4.13 -4.28
N GLU A 165 -20.50 2.82 -4.03
CA GLU A 165 -20.01 1.78 -4.95
C GLU A 165 -20.74 1.83 -6.29
N ARG A 166 -22.08 1.97 -6.25
CA ARG A 166 -22.91 2.16 -7.45
C ARG A 166 -22.56 3.44 -8.20
N GLU A 167 -22.08 4.49 -7.53
CA GLU A 167 -21.62 5.73 -8.15
C GLU A 167 -20.28 5.54 -8.87
N TYR A 168 -19.29 4.94 -8.19
CA TYR A 168 -18.00 4.65 -8.81
C TYR A 168 -18.09 3.66 -9.98
N ALA A 169 -18.98 2.66 -9.90
CA ALA A 169 -19.28 1.77 -11.02
C ALA A 169 -19.82 2.56 -12.24
N ARG A 170 -20.81 3.45 -12.02
CA ARG A 170 -21.37 4.31 -13.08
C ARG A 170 -20.33 5.25 -13.71
N GLU A 171 -19.40 5.80 -12.92
CA GLU A 171 -18.28 6.60 -13.44
C GLU A 171 -17.36 5.77 -14.36
N VAL A 172 -17.01 4.55 -13.95
CA VAL A 172 -16.15 3.65 -14.74
C VAL A 172 -16.85 3.17 -16.01
N ASP A 173 -18.13 2.76 -15.93
CA ASP A 173 -18.94 2.34 -17.08
C ASP A 173 -19.08 3.47 -18.11
N ALA A 174 -19.27 4.71 -17.65
CA ALA A 174 -19.31 5.88 -18.54
C ALA A 174 -17.97 6.13 -19.24
N LEU A 175 -16.84 5.96 -18.53
CA LEU A 175 -15.49 6.09 -19.09
C LEU A 175 -15.18 4.99 -20.11
N LEU A 176 -15.59 3.75 -19.84
CA LEU A 176 -15.46 2.61 -20.76
C LEU A 176 -16.34 2.79 -22.01
N SER A 177 -17.57 3.30 -21.84
CA SER A 177 -18.46 3.65 -22.96
C SER A 177 -17.86 4.74 -23.85
N ALA A 178 -17.22 5.76 -23.25
CA ALA A 178 -16.53 6.82 -23.99
C ALA A 178 -15.31 6.29 -24.77
N ARG A 179 -14.48 5.43 -24.16
CA ARG A 179 -13.40 4.69 -24.84
C ARG A 179 -13.93 3.94 -26.06
N ASP A 180 -14.97 3.13 -25.86
CA ASP A 180 -15.48 2.25 -26.90
C ASP A 180 -16.13 3.05 -28.04
N ALA A 181 -16.77 4.19 -27.74
CA ALA A 181 -17.24 5.13 -28.74
C ALA A 181 -16.09 5.77 -29.56
N GLU A 182 -14.97 6.17 -28.93
CA GLU A 182 -13.82 6.70 -29.68
C GLU A 182 -13.15 5.62 -30.53
N LEU A 183 -12.88 4.43 -29.97
CA LEU A 183 -12.20 3.34 -30.69
C LEU A 183 -13.03 2.90 -31.92
N ASN A 184 -14.35 2.70 -31.77
CA ASN A 184 -15.25 2.47 -32.91
C ASN A 184 -15.23 3.64 -33.90
N GLY A 185 -15.14 4.88 -33.42
CA GLY A 185 -14.99 6.07 -34.25
C GLY A 185 -13.69 6.13 -35.05
N ILE A 186 -12.56 5.67 -34.48
CA ILE A 186 -11.26 5.55 -35.16
C ILE A 186 -11.32 4.41 -36.20
N GLN A 187 -11.83 3.24 -35.82
CA GLN A 187 -11.97 2.08 -36.70
C GLN A 187 -12.88 2.39 -37.90
N THR A 188 -14.01 3.07 -37.68
CA THR A 188 -14.93 3.49 -38.75
C THR A 188 -14.26 4.47 -39.71
N LYS A 189 -13.50 5.46 -39.20
CA LYS A 189 -12.73 6.40 -40.02
C LYS A 189 -11.64 5.70 -40.84
N TYR A 190 -11.01 4.66 -40.31
CA TYR A 190 -10.04 3.84 -41.04
C TYR A 190 -10.72 3.03 -42.16
N ALA A 191 -11.81 2.32 -41.86
CA ALA A 191 -12.56 1.54 -42.83
C ALA A 191 -13.10 2.39 -43.99
N SER A 192 -13.67 3.58 -43.71
CA SER A 192 -14.11 4.50 -44.75
C SER A 192 -12.95 5.08 -45.56
N SER A 193 -11.81 5.38 -44.93
CA SER A 193 -10.61 5.90 -45.61
C SER A 193 -9.93 4.89 -46.53
N PHE A 194 -10.09 3.60 -46.23
CA PHE A 194 -9.67 2.47 -47.05
C PHE A 194 -10.60 2.31 -48.27
N LEU A 195 -11.92 2.19 -48.05
CA LEU A 195 -12.92 1.97 -49.10
C LEU A 195 -12.93 3.09 -50.16
N PHE A 196 -12.87 4.36 -49.75
CA PHE A 196 -12.79 5.50 -50.67
C PHE A 196 -11.35 5.80 -51.16
N GLY A 197 -10.35 5.09 -50.64
CA GLY A 197 -8.94 5.41 -50.88
C GLY A 197 -8.37 4.94 -52.23
N GLY A 198 -8.93 3.87 -52.81
CA GLY A 198 -8.35 3.18 -53.97
C GLY A 198 -8.29 3.97 -55.28
N LEU A 199 -8.97 5.12 -55.37
CA LEU A 199 -9.04 5.94 -56.60
C LEU A 199 -8.05 7.12 -56.64
N ALA A 200 -7.31 7.38 -55.55
CA ALA A 200 -6.43 8.56 -55.42
C ALA A 200 -4.95 8.16 -55.17
N ALA A 201 -4.40 7.36 -56.08
CA ALA A 201 -3.13 6.64 -55.92
C ALA A 201 -1.83 7.49 -55.92
N GLY A 202 -1.89 8.81 -55.78
CA GLY A 202 -0.73 9.70 -55.97
C GLY A 202 -0.09 10.29 -54.71
N ILE A 203 -0.83 10.47 -53.60
CA ILE A 203 -0.40 11.31 -52.46
C ILE A 203 -0.95 10.78 -51.11
N ARG A 204 -0.71 9.51 -50.76
CA ARG A 204 -1.45 8.86 -49.65
C ARG A 204 -0.71 7.97 -48.63
N ASP A 205 0.57 7.64 -48.80
CA ASP A 205 1.24 6.67 -47.91
C ASP A 205 1.23 7.05 -46.42
N TYR A 206 1.47 8.32 -46.10
CA TYR A 206 1.54 8.81 -44.70
C TYR A 206 0.24 8.64 -43.90
N HIS A 207 -0.92 8.56 -44.56
CA HIS A 207 -2.21 8.40 -43.85
C HIS A 207 -2.60 6.94 -43.59
N CYS A 208 -2.07 5.97 -44.36
CA CYS A 208 -2.42 4.56 -44.16
C CYS A 208 -1.88 4.02 -42.82
N TRP A 209 -0.61 4.34 -42.51
CA TRP A 209 0.08 3.91 -41.29
C TRP A 209 -0.39 4.64 -40.01
N SER A 210 -1.07 5.78 -40.15
CA SER A 210 -1.55 6.58 -39.01
C SER A 210 -2.72 5.92 -38.27
N GLY A 211 -3.52 5.08 -38.93
CA GLY A 211 -4.69 4.42 -38.34
C GLY A 211 -4.36 3.52 -37.15
N PRO A 212 -3.53 2.47 -37.32
CA PRO A 212 -3.14 1.57 -36.24
C PRO A 212 -2.46 2.29 -35.08
N LEU A 213 -1.50 3.17 -35.37
CA LEU A 213 -0.78 3.94 -34.34
C LEU A 213 -1.72 4.84 -33.52
N ARG A 214 -2.70 5.50 -34.15
CA ARG A 214 -3.71 6.29 -33.43
C ARG A 214 -4.58 5.41 -32.53
N MET A 215 -4.96 4.23 -32.99
CA MET A 215 -5.77 3.29 -32.21
C MET A 215 -4.99 2.76 -30.98
N GLU A 216 -3.72 2.43 -31.15
CA GLU A 216 -2.81 2.01 -30.06
C GLU A 216 -2.61 3.13 -29.03
N VAL A 217 -2.31 4.36 -29.47
CA VAL A 217 -2.16 5.53 -28.59
C VAL A 217 -3.46 5.85 -27.84
N ALA A 218 -4.62 5.78 -28.52
CA ALA A 218 -5.91 5.94 -27.87
C ALA A 218 -6.15 4.85 -26.81
N GLN A 219 -5.93 3.58 -27.15
CA GLN A 219 -6.10 2.47 -26.22
C GLN A 219 -5.19 2.60 -24.98
N ALA A 220 -3.92 2.98 -25.17
CA ALA A 220 -3.00 3.24 -24.06
C ALA A 220 -3.46 4.43 -23.18
N THR A 221 -3.95 5.51 -23.80
CA THR A 221 -4.48 6.68 -23.10
C THR A 221 -5.70 6.33 -22.25
N TRP A 222 -6.68 5.63 -22.82
CA TRP A 222 -7.88 5.21 -22.12
C TRP A 222 -7.59 4.20 -21.00
N ASN A 223 -6.65 3.28 -21.19
CA ASN A 223 -6.23 2.36 -20.13
C ASN A 223 -5.63 3.10 -18.93
N SER A 224 -4.75 4.09 -19.15
CA SER A 224 -4.24 4.94 -18.06
C SER A 224 -5.37 5.67 -17.34
N GLN A 225 -6.29 6.30 -18.08
CA GLN A 225 -7.41 7.02 -17.47
C GLN A 225 -8.31 6.12 -16.61
N VAL A 226 -8.55 4.86 -17.03
CA VAL A 226 -9.27 3.86 -16.23
C VAL A 226 -8.49 3.47 -14.98
N ASP A 227 -7.20 3.16 -15.10
CA ASP A 227 -6.34 2.82 -13.95
C ASP A 227 -6.25 3.96 -12.93
N ASP A 228 -6.05 5.18 -13.42
CA ASP A 228 -5.91 6.39 -12.62
C ASP A 228 -7.25 6.74 -11.94
N LEU A 229 -8.39 6.68 -12.65
CA LEU A 229 -9.74 6.83 -12.07
C LEU A 229 -9.99 5.79 -10.97
N GLN A 230 -9.77 4.51 -11.24
CA GLN A 230 -9.96 3.46 -10.25
C GLN A 230 -9.02 3.63 -9.05
N SER A 231 -7.79 4.12 -9.24
CA SER A 231 -6.86 4.40 -8.14
C SER A 231 -7.40 5.51 -7.23
N ALA A 232 -7.94 6.57 -7.81
CA ALA A 232 -8.56 7.68 -7.09
C ALA A 232 -9.86 7.25 -6.39
N GLN A 233 -10.69 6.42 -7.02
CA GLN A 233 -11.89 5.84 -6.41
C GLN A 233 -11.54 4.92 -5.22
N ARG A 234 -10.56 4.01 -5.37
CA ARG A 234 -10.07 3.16 -4.27
C ARG A 234 -9.59 3.99 -3.08
N LEU A 235 -8.83 5.06 -3.33
CA LEU A 235 -8.37 5.98 -2.28
C LEU A 235 -9.55 6.71 -1.60
N LYS A 236 -10.44 7.36 -2.37
CA LYS A 236 -11.65 8.03 -1.84
C LYS A 236 -12.51 7.09 -1.00
N TYR A 237 -12.69 5.84 -1.47
CA TYR A 237 -13.47 4.83 -0.78
C TYR A 237 -12.83 4.42 0.55
N GLN A 238 -11.51 4.17 0.57
CA GLN A 238 -10.78 3.88 1.79
C GLN A 238 -10.83 5.05 2.79
N GLU A 239 -10.66 6.30 2.32
CA GLU A 239 -10.86 7.51 3.14
C GLU A 239 -12.27 7.57 3.75
N PHE A 240 -13.30 7.26 2.96
CA PHE A 240 -14.70 7.27 3.39
C PHE A 240 -15.01 6.21 4.44
N ILE A 241 -14.64 4.95 4.20
CA ILE A 241 -14.81 3.84 5.13
C ILE A 241 -14.09 4.11 6.46
N LEU A 242 -12.83 4.59 6.42
CA LEU A 242 -12.07 4.88 7.63
C LEU A 242 -12.65 6.07 8.40
N GLU A 243 -13.00 7.18 7.74
CA GLU A 243 -13.62 8.33 8.41
C GLU A 243 -14.94 7.93 9.07
N LEU A 244 -15.85 7.28 8.33
CA LEU A 244 -17.15 6.83 8.82
C LEU A 244 -16.99 5.85 9.99
N TYR A 245 -15.94 5.03 10.00
CA TYR A 245 -15.61 4.14 11.10
C TYR A 245 -15.14 4.88 12.35
N THR A 246 -14.32 5.94 12.21
CA THR A 246 -13.96 6.77 13.38
C THR A 246 -15.18 7.47 13.97
N LEU A 247 -16.14 7.90 13.14
CA LEU A 247 -17.42 8.46 13.62
C LEU A 247 -18.24 7.40 14.35
N TYR A 248 -18.31 6.18 13.82
CA TYR A 248 -19.02 5.06 14.44
C TYR A 248 -18.42 4.71 15.82
N LYS A 249 -17.11 4.46 15.91
CA LYS A 249 -16.42 4.20 17.19
C LYS A 249 -16.57 5.37 18.18
N ARG A 250 -16.41 6.62 17.72
CA ARG A 250 -16.60 7.84 18.56
C ARG A 250 -18.02 7.90 19.15
N ARG A 251 -19.04 7.53 18.37
CA ARG A 251 -20.45 7.54 18.80
C ARG A 251 -20.80 6.37 19.71
N GLN A 252 -20.22 5.19 19.49
CA GLN A 252 -20.38 4.03 20.36
C GLN A 252 -19.88 4.33 21.78
N LEU A 253 -18.67 4.89 21.90
CA LEU A 253 -18.09 5.31 23.20
C LEU A 253 -18.95 6.36 23.94
N GLN A 254 -19.70 7.21 23.22
CA GLN A 254 -20.61 8.18 23.84
C GLN A 254 -21.86 7.52 24.44
N VAL A 255 -22.33 6.39 23.89
CA VAL A 255 -23.47 5.65 24.45
C VAL A 255 -23.10 5.03 25.79
N ASP A 256 -21.93 4.40 25.88
CA ASP A 256 -21.46 3.70 27.08
C ASP A 256 -21.30 4.65 28.30
N HIS A 257 -20.94 5.91 28.06
CA HIS A 257 -20.81 6.93 29.10
C HIS A 257 -22.13 7.62 29.49
N GLY A 258 -23.19 7.52 28.68
CA GLY A 258 -24.44 8.25 28.91
C GLY A 258 -25.36 7.66 30.01
N VAL A 259 -25.19 6.38 30.34
CA VAL A 259 -26.19 5.57 31.07
C VAL A 259 -26.39 5.97 32.55
N GLN A 260 -25.52 6.80 33.14
CA GLN A 260 -25.57 7.14 34.57
C GLN A 260 -26.37 8.41 34.93
N SER A 261 -26.81 9.23 33.97
CA SER A 261 -27.70 10.38 34.25
C SER A 261 -29.16 9.99 34.04
N GLY A 262 -29.84 9.59 35.13
CA GLY A 262 -31.19 9.01 35.13
C GLY A 262 -32.36 9.97 34.87
N ASP A 263 -32.25 10.89 33.91
CA ASP A 263 -33.35 11.77 33.51
C ASP A 263 -34.18 11.12 32.38
N THR A 264 -35.41 10.70 32.71
CA THR A 264 -36.06 9.52 32.10
C THR A 264 -37.17 9.85 31.08
N SER A 265 -37.09 11.02 30.44
CA SER A 265 -38.22 11.60 29.68
C SER A 265 -38.04 11.70 28.15
N ASN A 266 -36.82 11.63 27.61
CA ASN A 266 -36.59 11.64 26.16
C ASN A 266 -36.17 10.24 25.67
N GLY A 267 -37.02 9.63 24.84
CA GLY A 267 -36.75 8.31 24.27
C GLY A 267 -35.45 8.29 23.46
N THR A 268 -34.72 7.18 23.54
CA THR A 268 -33.42 6.99 22.89
C THR A 268 -33.54 7.11 21.37
N ALA A 269 -33.28 8.31 20.85
CA ALA A 269 -33.22 8.56 19.41
C ALA A 269 -32.08 7.74 18.82
N LEU A 270 -32.42 6.67 18.09
CA LEU A 270 -31.44 5.79 17.46
C LEU A 270 -30.45 6.64 16.64
N PRO A 271 -29.13 6.49 16.82
CA PRO A 271 -28.14 7.40 16.26
C PRO A 271 -28.27 7.52 14.74
N ASP A 272 -28.79 8.66 14.27
CA ASP A 272 -29.07 8.86 12.84
C ASP A 272 -27.79 8.71 12.00
N GLY A 273 -27.77 7.68 11.15
CA GLY A 273 -26.68 7.39 10.24
C GLY A 273 -26.50 8.46 9.16
N LYS A 274 -27.56 9.20 8.79
CA LYS A 274 -27.50 10.26 7.78
C LYS A 274 -26.57 11.38 8.21
N TYR A 275 -26.66 11.77 9.48
CA TYR A 275 -25.73 12.72 10.09
C TYR A 275 -24.28 12.24 10.02
N MET A 276 -24.00 10.95 10.30
CA MET A 276 -22.63 10.41 10.27
C MET A 276 -22.03 10.40 8.86
N VAL A 277 -22.80 9.95 7.86
CA VAL A 277 -22.38 9.98 6.45
C VAL A 277 -22.13 11.42 5.99
N ALA A 278 -22.99 12.36 6.38
CA ALA A 278 -22.83 13.78 6.07
C ALA A 278 -21.64 14.45 6.79
N GLU A 279 -21.27 14.02 8.00
CA GLU A 279 -20.05 14.46 8.67
C GLU A 279 -18.80 13.87 7.99
N ALA A 280 -18.80 12.57 7.67
CA ALA A 280 -17.66 11.93 6.99
C ALA A 280 -17.36 12.58 5.62
N MET A 281 -18.38 12.75 4.79
CA MET A 281 -18.26 13.44 3.49
C MET A 281 -17.74 14.88 3.66
N ARG A 282 -18.18 15.59 4.70
CA ARG A 282 -17.72 16.96 5.00
C ARG A 282 -16.24 16.98 5.41
N THR A 283 -15.79 16.07 6.26
CA THR A 283 -14.37 15.99 6.67
C THR A 283 -13.47 15.69 5.46
N ILE A 284 -13.87 14.76 4.60
CA ILE A 284 -13.10 14.39 3.40
C ILE A 284 -13.05 15.55 2.39
N GLY A 285 -14.18 16.23 2.16
CA GLY A 285 -14.22 17.44 1.34
C GLY A 285 -13.31 18.55 1.88
N ALA A 286 -13.35 18.80 3.19
CA ALA A 286 -12.51 19.81 3.84
C ALA A 286 -11.01 19.48 3.80
N ARG A 287 -10.63 18.19 3.87
CA ARG A 287 -9.23 17.76 3.66
C ARG A 287 -8.77 18.07 2.23
N ARG A 288 -9.61 17.79 1.23
CA ARG A 288 -9.31 18.00 -0.20
C ARG A 288 -9.23 19.48 -0.60
N SER A 289 -10.13 20.33 -0.07
CA SER A 289 -10.03 21.78 -0.31
C SER A 289 -8.74 22.39 0.23
N ASN A 290 -8.19 21.84 1.32
CA ASN A 290 -6.93 22.32 1.91
C ASN A 290 -5.70 21.88 1.11
N THR A 291 -5.73 20.72 0.44
CA THR A 291 -4.62 20.27 -0.42
C THR A 291 -4.55 21.05 -1.73
N ASP A 292 -5.69 21.31 -2.39
CA ASP A 292 -5.74 22.10 -3.64
C ASP A 292 -5.47 23.60 -3.40
N SER A 293 -5.68 24.09 -2.18
CA SER A 293 -5.38 25.49 -1.80
C SER A 293 -3.92 25.75 -1.45
N MET A 294 -3.07 24.70 -1.34
CA MET A 294 -1.64 24.89 -1.19
C MET A 294 -1.03 25.18 -2.57
N PRO A 295 -0.46 26.37 -2.82
CA PRO A 295 0.17 26.65 -4.11
C PRO A 295 1.28 25.62 -4.36
N PRO A 296 1.45 25.13 -5.60
CA PRO A 296 2.49 24.16 -5.92
C PRO A 296 3.84 24.76 -5.47
N PRO A 297 4.65 24.03 -4.69
CA PRO A 297 5.84 24.59 -4.07
C PRO A 297 6.75 25.13 -5.17
N GLU A 298 6.96 26.45 -5.16
CA GLU A 298 7.74 27.13 -6.19
C GLU A 298 9.07 26.41 -6.37
N GLN A 299 9.27 25.79 -7.53
CA GLN A 299 10.56 25.21 -7.89
C GLN A 299 11.55 26.38 -8.03
N ARG A 300 12.22 26.71 -6.92
CA ARG A 300 13.29 27.70 -6.85
C ARG A 300 14.44 27.24 -7.73
N SER A 301 14.35 27.57 -9.02
CA SER A 301 15.45 27.46 -9.95
C SER A 301 16.65 28.22 -9.36
N PRO A 302 17.84 27.61 -9.28
CA PRO A 302 19.01 28.31 -8.76
C PRO A 302 19.31 29.52 -9.65
N SER A 303 19.40 30.70 -9.03
CA SER A 303 19.50 31.99 -9.71
C SER A 303 20.82 32.12 -10.51
N GLY A 304 20.72 32.11 -11.84
CA GLY A 304 21.86 32.11 -12.75
C GLY A 304 21.89 33.28 -13.74
N GLN A 305 22.16 34.49 -13.22
CA GLN A 305 22.54 35.72 -13.95
C GLN A 305 21.59 36.30 -15.04
N PRO A 306 21.66 37.62 -15.32
CA PRO A 306 20.92 38.24 -16.41
C PRO A 306 21.60 38.03 -17.77
N SER A 307 20.81 38.09 -18.84
CA SER A 307 21.25 38.32 -20.21
C SER A 307 20.15 39.04 -20.96
N ASP A 308 20.51 40.05 -21.75
CA ASP A 308 19.58 41.05 -22.25
C ASP A 308 18.69 40.56 -23.41
N GLU A 309 17.62 41.32 -23.60
CA GLU A 309 16.78 41.45 -24.80
C GLU A 309 17.02 40.47 -25.97
N ASN A 310 15.99 39.71 -26.33
CA ASN A 310 15.29 40.06 -27.56
C ASN A 310 13.82 39.61 -27.63
N ASN A 311 13.07 40.34 -28.44
CA ASN A 311 11.62 40.28 -28.61
C ASN A 311 11.24 39.38 -29.80
N LEU A 312 10.20 38.53 -29.68
CA LEU A 312 9.13 38.28 -30.68
C LEU A 312 8.29 37.03 -30.35
N GLY A 313 7.05 36.97 -30.86
CA GLY A 313 6.39 35.69 -31.17
C GLY A 313 5.30 35.14 -30.24
N SER A 314 4.39 35.97 -29.72
CA SER A 314 3.20 35.43 -29.02
C SER A 314 2.20 34.78 -29.99
N THR A 315 1.92 33.49 -29.82
CA THR A 315 0.76 32.79 -30.41
C THR A 315 0.30 31.64 -29.51
N GLN A 316 -0.76 31.87 -28.73
CA GLN A 316 -1.40 30.86 -27.88
C GLN A 316 -2.67 30.33 -28.57
N PRO A 317 -2.77 29.02 -28.91
CA PRO A 317 -3.98 28.47 -29.50
C PRO A 317 -5.05 28.24 -28.42
N THR A 318 -6.00 29.16 -28.31
CA THR A 318 -7.19 28.98 -27.46
C THR A 318 -8.10 27.91 -28.06
N GLN A 319 -8.12 26.71 -27.47
CA GLN A 319 -9.12 25.69 -27.81
C GLN A 319 -10.34 25.82 -26.89
N GLN A 320 -11.40 26.44 -27.40
CA GLN A 320 -12.74 26.28 -26.82
C GLN A 320 -13.30 24.90 -27.22
N PRO A 321 -13.98 24.18 -26.32
CA PRO A 321 -14.77 23.02 -26.73
C PRO A 321 -15.99 23.49 -27.55
N PRO A 322 -16.29 22.88 -28.71
CA PRO A 322 -17.51 23.18 -29.45
C PRO A 322 -18.74 22.69 -28.68
N SER A 323 -19.80 23.49 -28.68
CA SER A 323 -21.05 23.19 -27.97
C SER A 323 -21.83 22.06 -28.63
N SER A 324 -22.27 21.08 -27.82
CA SER A 324 -23.08 19.95 -28.26
C SER A 324 -24.46 20.39 -28.75
N GLN A 325 -24.69 20.34 -30.06
CA GLN A 325 -26.05 20.38 -30.62
C GLN A 325 -26.56 18.96 -30.82
N SER A 326 -27.47 18.52 -29.96
CA SER A 326 -28.17 17.24 -30.11
C SER A 326 -29.14 17.28 -31.30
N PRO A 327 -29.03 16.40 -32.30
CA PRO A 327 -30.14 16.13 -33.21
C PRO A 327 -31.27 15.42 -32.44
N LYS A 328 -32.51 15.66 -32.85
CA LYS A 328 -33.68 14.95 -32.31
C LYS A 328 -33.64 13.48 -32.73
N ALA A 329 -34.18 12.60 -31.88
CA ALA A 329 -34.56 11.27 -32.30
C ALA A 329 -35.75 11.34 -33.28
N GLU A 330 -35.73 10.50 -34.31
CA GLU A 330 -36.90 10.16 -35.13
C GLU A 330 -37.29 8.70 -34.86
N ASP A 331 -38.58 8.42 -34.76
CA ASP A 331 -39.11 7.06 -34.60
C ASP A 331 -38.88 6.22 -35.86
N VAL A 332 -38.20 5.09 -35.69
CA VAL A 332 -38.28 3.96 -36.63
C VAL A 332 -38.54 2.68 -35.83
N ALA A 333 -39.82 2.40 -35.60
CA ALA A 333 -40.23 1.10 -35.08
C ALA A 333 -39.88 0.00 -36.09
N SER A 334 -39.25 -1.09 -35.63
CA SER A 334 -39.08 -2.32 -36.42
C SER A 334 -39.52 -3.51 -35.58
N GLN A 335 -40.58 -4.17 -36.05
CA GLN A 335 -41.12 -5.37 -35.43
C GLN A 335 -40.23 -6.57 -35.75
N SER A 336 -39.99 -7.43 -34.76
CA SER A 336 -39.62 -8.83 -34.97
C SER A 336 -40.06 -9.62 -33.74
N SER A 337 -40.70 -10.76 -33.98
CA SER A 337 -41.45 -11.50 -32.95
C SER A 337 -41.34 -13.01 -33.19
N SER A 338 -41.30 -13.75 -32.08
CA SER A 338 -41.32 -15.23 -32.04
C SER A 338 -40.01 -15.90 -32.49
N GLN A 339 -39.65 -17.11 -32.03
CA GLN A 339 -40.41 -18.07 -31.21
C GLN A 339 -39.49 -18.95 -30.34
N GLU A 340 -40.08 -19.67 -29.38
CA GLU A 340 -39.73 -20.95 -28.69
C GLU A 340 -38.40 -21.69 -29.05
N GLN A 341 -37.76 -22.51 -28.20
CA GLN A 341 -38.14 -23.30 -27.01
C GLN A 341 -36.81 -23.64 -26.21
N THR A 342 -36.67 -24.37 -25.08
CA THR A 342 -37.52 -25.26 -24.25
C THR A 342 -37.06 -25.22 -22.75
N GLU A 343 -37.48 -26.20 -21.93
CA GLU A 343 -37.11 -26.43 -20.51
C GLU A 343 -35.70 -27.03 -20.31
N GLN A 344 -35.08 -26.85 -19.13
CA GLN A 344 -35.04 -27.89 -18.07
C GLN A 344 -34.28 -27.46 -16.79
N SER A 345 -34.71 -27.99 -15.65
CA SER A 345 -34.03 -27.94 -14.35
C SER A 345 -34.11 -29.33 -13.71
N PRO A 346 -33.06 -29.77 -13.01
CA PRO A 346 -33.12 -29.81 -11.53
C PRO A 346 -31.84 -29.19 -10.92
N ALA A 347 -31.81 -28.58 -9.73
CA ALA A 347 -32.33 -29.00 -8.42
C ALA A 347 -31.60 -30.23 -7.85
N ASP A 348 -30.61 -30.01 -6.99
CA ASP A 348 -30.16 -31.06 -6.06
C ASP A 348 -29.74 -30.48 -4.70
N THR A 349 -29.83 -31.28 -3.64
CA THR A 349 -29.87 -30.79 -2.24
C THR A 349 -28.81 -31.48 -1.37
N ALA A 350 -27.89 -30.69 -0.80
CA ALA A 350 -26.80 -31.19 0.05
C ALA A 350 -26.84 -30.62 1.47
N THR A 351 -27.73 -31.15 2.32
CA THR A 351 -27.71 -30.89 3.77
C THR A 351 -26.53 -31.65 4.40
N VAL A 352 -25.65 -30.94 5.11
CA VAL A 352 -24.61 -31.55 5.96
C VAL A 352 -24.80 -31.04 7.39
N ALA A 353 -24.81 -31.97 8.36
CA ALA A 353 -25.25 -31.70 9.72
C ALA A 353 -24.16 -31.03 10.58
N ALA A 354 -24.60 -30.14 11.49
CA ALA A 354 -23.75 -29.62 12.55
C ALA A 354 -23.48 -30.70 13.62
N VAL A 355 -22.21 -31.03 13.84
CA VAL A 355 -21.80 -31.95 14.91
C VAL A 355 -21.55 -31.14 16.18
N VAL A 356 -22.52 -31.14 17.09
CA VAL A 356 -22.38 -30.57 18.44
C VAL A 356 -21.64 -31.58 19.32
N ILE A 357 -20.39 -31.28 19.68
CA ILE A 357 -19.65 -31.99 20.73
C ILE A 357 -19.88 -31.24 22.04
N GLN A 358 -20.45 -31.91 23.03
CA GLN A 358 -20.75 -31.36 24.34
C GLN A 358 -19.83 -31.99 25.39
N GLU A 359 -18.80 -31.27 25.83
CA GLU A 359 -17.91 -31.75 26.89
C GLU A 359 -18.59 -31.68 28.27
N PRO A 360 -18.39 -32.69 29.15
CA PRO A 360 -18.86 -32.65 30.53
C PRO A 360 -17.94 -31.77 31.41
N PRO A 361 -18.48 -31.10 32.45
CA PRO A 361 -17.68 -30.24 33.32
C PRO A 361 -16.71 -31.04 34.21
N PRO A 362 -15.46 -30.56 34.44
CA PRO A 362 -14.47 -31.26 35.25
C PRO A 362 -14.78 -31.18 36.76
N THR A 363 -14.66 -32.32 37.44
CA THR A 363 -14.86 -32.45 38.90
C THR A 363 -13.77 -31.70 39.69
N ALA A 364 -14.17 -30.95 40.73
CA ALA A 364 -13.23 -30.22 41.58
C ALA A 364 -12.31 -31.16 42.40
N GLY A 365 -11.00 -31.02 42.21
CA GLY A 365 -9.97 -31.71 42.99
C GLY A 365 -9.50 -30.94 44.24
N PRO A 366 -8.86 -31.61 45.20
CA PRO A 366 -8.32 -30.98 46.42
C PRO A 366 -7.12 -30.05 46.12
N PRO A 367 -6.84 -29.06 46.99
CA PRO A 367 -5.84 -28.02 46.72
C PRO A 367 -4.40 -28.57 46.64
N PRO A 368 -3.54 -28.00 45.77
CA PRO A 368 -2.18 -28.47 45.55
C PRO A 368 -1.25 -28.17 46.75
N LYS A 369 -0.26 -29.05 46.95
CA LYS A 369 0.86 -28.79 47.86
C LYS A 369 1.84 -27.80 47.21
N PRO A 370 2.59 -27.00 47.99
CA PRO A 370 3.62 -26.12 47.45
C PRO A 370 4.75 -26.93 46.77
N PRO A 371 5.28 -26.45 45.63
CA PRO A 371 6.29 -27.16 44.84
C PRO A 371 7.65 -27.23 45.56
N ARG A 372 8.50 -28.15 45.10
CA ARG A 372 9.90 -28.29 45.56
C ARG A 372 10.82 -27.41 44.71
N ARG A 373 11.88 -26.89 45.33
CA ARG A 373 12.83 -25.96 44.68
C ARG A 373 13.45 -26.48 43.38
N GLU A 374 13.58 -27.79 43.22
CA GLU A 374 14.14 -28.45 42.03
C GLU A 374 13.24 -28.31 40.78
N GLU A 375 11.93 -28.08 40.96
CA GLU A 375 10.99 -27.90 39.84
C GLU A 375 11.11 -26.48 39.23
N GLN A 376 11.54 -25.50 40.04
CA GLN A 376 11.54 -24.09 39.68
C GLN A 376 12.62 -23.73 38.64
N ASP A 377 13.78 -24.40 38.69
CA ASP A 377 14.83 -24.25 37.67
C ASP A 377 14.44 -24.88 36.31
N VAL A 378 13.56 -25.90 36.31
CA VAL A 378 13.08 -26.53 35.07
C VAL A 378 12.15 -25.57 34.31
N GLU A 379 11.24 -24.90 35.01
CA GLU A 379 10.37 -23.88 34.41
C GLU A 379 11.16 -22.66 33.92
N LEU A 380 12.15 -22.20 34.70
CA LEU A 380 13.01 -21.07 34.30
C LEU A 380 13.78 -21.37 33.00
N ASN A 381 14.38 -22.56 32.87
CA ASN A 381 15.05 -22.96 31.63
C ASN A 381 14.07 -23.08 30.44
N LYS A 382 12.84 -23.55 30.69
CA LYS A 382 11.79 -23.65 29.66
C LYS A 382 11.34 -22.27 29.16
N LEU A 383 11.29 -21.28 30.04
CA LEU A 383 10.98 -19.87 29.72
C LEU A 383 12.16 -19.11 29.09
N MET A 384 13.40 -19.47 29.41
CA MET A 384 14.59 -18.88 28.79
C MET A 384 14.78 -19.31 27.33
N LYS A 385 14.37 -20.54 26.97
CA LYS A 385 14.64 -21.13 25.65
C LYS A 385 14.22 -20.23 24.46
N PRO A 386 12.99 -19.68 24.38
CA PRO A 386 12.60 -18.81 23.26
C PRO A 386 13.44 -17.53 23.15
N ILE A 387 13.92 -17.00 24.28
CA ILE A 387 14.75 -15.79 24.32
C ILE A 387 16.16 -16.09 23.79
N LEU A 388 16.70 -17.27 24.08
CA LEU A 388 17.96 -17.75 23.50
C LEU A 388 17.82 -18.06 21.99
N GLU A 389 16.68 -18.59 21.55
CA GLU A 389 16.39 -18.82 20.12
C GLU A 389 16.24 -17.50 19.32
N MET A 390 15.94 -16.38 19.97
CA MET A 390 16.02 -15.02 19.39
C MET A 390 17.44 -14.42 19.41
N GLY A 391 18.47 -15.17 19.80
CA GLY A 391 19.88 -14.76 19.72
C GLY A 391 20.42 -13.95 20.91
N PHE A 392 19.63 -13.77 21.97
CA PHE A 392 20.10 -13.15 23.21
C PHE A 392 21.00 -14.10 24.00
N ASN A 393 21.93 -13.55 24.79
CA ASN A 393 22.78 -14.36 25.67
C ASN A 393 22.05 -14.77 26.98
N VAL A 394 22.65 -15.71 27.72
CA VAL A 394 22.07 -16.31 28.94
C VAL A 394 21.78 -15.28 30.04
N GLU A 395 22.57 -14.22 30.15
CA GLU A 395 22.41 -13.17 31.15
C GLU A 395 21.33 -12.15 30.74
N GLN A 396 21.29 -11.77 29.47
CA GLN A 396 20.22 -10.96 28.88
C GLN A 396 18.86 -11.65 29.00
N ALA A 397 18.79 -12.95 28.72
CA ALA A 397 17.57 -13.75 28.86
C ALA A 397 17.09 -13.82 30.32
N LYS A 398 18.00 -13.96 31.30
CA LYS A 398 17.66 -13.86 32.73
C LYS A 398 17.20 -12.46 33.13
N GLY A 399 17.88 -11.41 32.65
CA GLY A 399 17.50 -10.02 32.89
C GLY A 399 16.10 -9.70 32.38
N ALA A 400 15.77 -10.11 31.15
CA ALA A 400 14.44 -9.97 30.56
C ALA A 400 13.35 -10.69 31.39
N LEU A 401 13.62 -11.92 31.85
CA LEU A 401 12.71 -12.68 32.73
C LEU A 401 12.52 -12.06 34.12
N ILE A 402 13.55 -11.44 34.69
CA ILE A 402 13.47 -10.71 35.96
C ILE A 402 12.65 -9.42 35.80
N ILE A 403 12.75 -8.74 34.66
CA ILE A 403 11.93 -7.56 34.33
C ILE A 403 10.47 -7.98 34.08
N ALA A 404 10.22 -9.01 33.29
CA ALA A 404 8.88 -9.47 32.94
C ALA A 404 8.07 -10.00 34.14
N ASN A 405 8.71 -10.69 35.09
CA ASN A 405 8.06 -11.15 36.33
C ASN A 405 7.89 -10.05 37.38
N ARG A 406 8.43 -8.84 37.15
CA ARG A 406 8.31 -7.70 38.06
C ARG A 406 7.11 -6.85 37.63
N ASN A 407 5.92 -7.33 37.95
CA ASN A 407 4.65 -6.63 37.72
C ASN A 407 4.77 -5.14 38.11
N PHE A 408 4.41 -4.28 37.18
CA PHE A 408 4.24 -2.83 37.35
C PHE A 408 2.79 -2.49 37.70
#